data_AF-A0A821ZBJ1-F1
#
_entry.id   AF-A0A821ZBJ1-F1
#
_cell.length_a   1.000
_cell.length_b   1.000
_cell.length_c   1.000
_cell.angle_alpha   90.00
_cell.angle_beta   90.00
_cell.angle_gamma   90.00
#
_symmetry.space_group_name_H-M   'P 1'
#
loop_
_entity.id
_entity.type
_entity.pdbx_description
1 polymer ?
#
loop_
_entity_poly.entity_id
_entity_poly.type
_entity_poly.pdbx_seq_one_letter_code
_entity_poly.pdbx_strand_id
1 'polypeptide(L)'
;MLNNTNILKKKYTREEIARRIVKDDDLLIIYQNKVYRLNTWIKYHRGGELAILHMIGKVATNEINAYHSDHMLQNKLPLYYFGDIVDEDHDHFHSLISPIEYYYKRNEFNNHYILIDETSKTSFKISISCFFDCNYFDYSWECIRYLLLAFFATYVFIGATSSWHYYLSAAFLGALWHQLTFTAHDAGHLAITHLYRIDSFIGIFIGNLLGGISIGWWKHHHNIHRLVTNSSEHDPGQ
;
A
#
# COMPACT_ATOMS: atom_id res chain seq x y z
N MET A 1 -30.90 -29.73 16.23
CA MET A 1 -31.36 -28.74 15.23
C MET A 1 -31.09 -27.37 15.84
N LEU A 2 -30.07 -26.67 15.35
CA LEU A 2 -29.64 -25.39 15.92
C LEU A 2 -30.61 -24.28 15.51
N ASN A 3 -30.98 -23.46 16.49
CA ASN A 3 -31.98 -22.40 16.41
C ASN A 3 -31.63 -21.39 15.31
N ASN A 4 -32.52 -21.28 14.33
CA ASN A 4 -32.50 -20.27 13.29
C ASN A 4 -33.08 -18.97 13.85
N THR A 5 -32.29 -18.25 14.66
CA THR A 5 -32.60 -16.85 14.98
C THR A 5 -32.33 -16.03 13.73
N ASN A 6 -33.39 -15.77 12.95
CA ASN A 6 -33.43 -14.70 11.95
C ASN A 6 -33.25 -13.35 12.67
N ILE A 7 -32.03 -13.05 13.10
CA ILE A 7 -31.63 -11.69 13.42
C ILE A 7 -31.75 -10.95 12.10
N LEU A 8 -32.73 -10.07 11.98
CA LEU A 8 -32.90 -9.21 10.81
C LEU A 8 -31.59 -8.48 10.59
N LYS A 9 -30.85 -8.91 9.56
CA LYS A 9 -29.60 -8.27 9.18
C LYS A 9 -29.94 -6.89 8.66
N LYS A 10 -29.29 -5.87 9.23
CA LYS A 10 -29.51 -4.50 8.82
C LYS A 10 -29.03 -4.34 7.37
N LYS A 11 -29.93 -3.83 6.51
CA LYS A 11 -29.64 -3.53 5.12
C LYS A 11 -29.27 -2.06 4.94
N TYR A 12 -28.36 -1.77 4.02
CA TYR A 12 -27.87 -0.43 3.73
C TYR A 12 -28.00 -0.14 2.22
N THR A 13 -28.55 1.03 1.88
CA THR A 13 -28.50 1.53 0.49
C THR A 13 -27.13 2.15 0.22
N ARG A 14 -26.79 2.30 -1.05
CA ARG A 14 -25.61 3.06 -1.47
C ARG A 14 -25.55 4.47 -0.86
N GLU A 15 -26.67 5.20 -0.81
CA GLU A 15 -26.74 6.55 -0.24
C GLU A 15 -26.47 6.56 1.26
N GLU A 16 -26.99 5.56 1.99
CA GLU A 16 -26.71 5.44 3.42
C GLU A 16 -25.24 5.08 3.67
N ILE A 17 -24.66 4.15 2.88
CA ILE A 17 -23.23 3.83 2.95
C ILE A 17 -22.40 5.10 2.73
N ALA A 18 -22.69 5.85 1.65
CA ALA A 18 -22.05 7.12 1.37
C ALA A 18 -22.21 8.08 2.55
N ARG A 19 -23.44 8.34 3.03
CA ARG A 19 -23.70 9.25 4.15
C ARG A 19 -22.92 8.87 5.41
N ARG A 20 -22.83 7.58 5.74
CA ARG A 20 -22.09 7.09 6.91
C ARG A 20 -20.59 7.31 6.78
N ILE A 21 -20.03 7.06 5.61
CA ILE A 21 -18.63 7.37 5.35
C ILE A 21 -18.39 8.91 5.47
N VAL A 22 -19.36 9.79 5.10
CA VAL A 22 -19.18 11.27 5.17
C VAL A 22 -19.30 11.75 6.61
N LYS A 23 -20.39 11.37 7.25
CA LYS A 23 -20.91 12.04 8.44
C LYS A 23 -20.48 11.34 9.72
N ASP A 24 -20.30 10.03 9.63
CA ASP A 24 -20.03 9.17 10.77
C ASP A 24 -18.57 8.66 10.73
N ASP A 25 -17.76 9.11 9.76
CA ASP A 25 -16.36 8.69 9.49
C ASP A 25 -16.19 7.15 9.42
N ASP A 26 -17.23 6.44 8.98
CA ASP A 26 -17.17 4.98 8.85
C ASP A 26 -16.26 4.58 7.68
N LEU A 27 -15.32 3.67 7.92
CA LEU A 27 -14.48 3.06 6.88
C LEU A 27 -15.18 1.81 6.35
N LEU A 28 -16.02 1.98 5.33
CA LEU A 28 -16.87 0.91 4.80
C LEU A 28 -16.37 0.40 3.45
N ILE A 29 -16.36 -0.93 3.29
CA ILE A 29 -16.13 -1.60 2.00
C ILE A 29 -17.23 -2.63 1.73
N ILE A 30 -17.39 -3.01 0.46
CA ILE A 30 -18.37 -3.98 0.02
C ILE A 30 -17.66 -5.28 -0.39
N TYR A 31 -18.09 -6.41 0.17
CA TYR A 31 -17.62 -7.74 -0.21
C TYR A 31 -18.81 -8.71 -0.28
N GLN A 32 -19.05 -9.31 -1.45
CA GLN A 32 -20.15 -10.26 -1.70
C GLN A 32 -21.51 -9.79 -1.14
N ASN A 33 -21.93 -8.59 -1.55
CA ASN A 33 -23.18 -7.90 -1.16
C ASN A 33 -23.33 -7.60 0.34
N LYS A 34 -22.21 -7.67 1.09
CA LYS A 34 -22.15 -7.34 2.52
C LYS A 34 -21.25 -6.13 2.72
N VAL A 35 -21.61 -5.35 3.74
CA VAL A 35 -20.87 -4.16 4.16
C VAL A 35 -19.98 -4.53 5.34
N TYR A 36 -18.71 -4.15 5.27
CA TYR A 36 -17.72 -4.36 6.33
C TYR A 36 -17.20 -3.02 6.83
N ARG A 37 -17.09 -2.88 8.16
CA ARG A 37 -16.58 -1.66 8.81
C ARG A 37 -15.20 -1.92 9.40
N LEU A 38 -14.21 -1.12 8.97
CA LEU A 38 -12.80 -1.40 9.20
C LEU A 38 -12.10 -0.40 10.16
N ASN A 39 -12.83 0.56 10.74
CA ASN A 39 -12.28 1.62 11.59
C ASN A 39 -11.31 1.13 12.69
N THR A 40 -11.65 0.03 13.34
CA THR A 40 -10.86 -0.51 14.46
C THR A 40 -9.67 -1.36 14.00
N TRP A 41 -9.65 -1.79 12.74
CA TRP A 41 -8.68 -2.74 12.22
C TRP A 41 -7.71 -2.18 11.20
N ILE A 42 -8.04 -1.07 10.52
CA ILE A 42 -7.25 -0.53 9.42
C ILE A 42 -5.74 -0.44 9.73
N LYS A 43 -5.39 0.01 10.94
CA LYS A 43 -3.99 0.15 11.41
C LYS A 43 -3.21 -1.16 11.52
N TYR A 44 -3.91 -2.30 11.55
CA TYR A 44 -3.34 -3.63 11.70
C TYR A 44 -3.37 -4.43 10.39
N HIS A 45 -3.87 -3.83 9.30
CA HIS A 45 -3.88 -4.48 8.01
C HIS A 45 -2.45 -4.66 7.47
N ARG A 46 -2.07 -5.90 7.16
CA ARG A 46 -0.71 -6.24 6.70
C ARG A 46 -0.33 -5.62 5.35
N GLY A 47 -1.31 -5.33 4.50
CA GLY A 47 -1.09 -4.60 3.24
C GLY A 47 -0.98 -3.08 3.42
N GLY A 48 -1.03 -2.57 4.65
CA GLY A 48 -1.02 -1.15 4.97
C GLY A 48 -2.39 -0.47 4.89
N GLU A 49 -2.48 0.73 5.47
CA GLU A 49 -3.73 1.50 5.56
C GLU A 49 -4.16 2.04 4.19
N LEU A 50 -3.21 2.47 3.36
CA LEU A 50 -3.48 3.04 2.02
C LEU A 50 -4.23 2.08 1.10
N ALA A 51 -3.91 0.78 1.17
CA ALA A 51 -4.60 -0.25 0.39
C ALA A 51 -6.10 -0.32 0.76
N ILE A 52 -6.42 -0.18 2.05
CA ILE A 52 -7.81 -0.16 2.54
C ILE A 52 -8.49 1.16 2.17
N LEU A 53 -7.80 2.29 2.39
CA LEU A 53 -8.32 3.62 2.07
C LEU A 53 -8.70 3.74 0.58
N HIS A 54 -7.97 3.06 -0.32
CA HIS A 54 -8.29 3.02 -1.74
C HIS A 54 -9.63 2.31 -2.04
N MET A 55 -10.05 1.38 -1.18
CA MET A 55 -11.26 0.56 -1.37
C MET A 55 -12.49 1.09 -0.64
N ILE A 56 -12.36 2.15 0.17
CA ILE A 56 -13.50 2.73 0.91
C ILE A 56 -14.60 3.17 -0.06
N GLY A 57 -15.82 2.69 0.19
CA GLY A 57 -16.99 2.96 -0.65
C GLY A 57 -17.03 2.14 -1.95
N LYS A 58 -16.14 1.17 -2.14
CA LYS A 58 -16.06 0.34 -3.35
C LYS A 58 -16.45 -1.11 -3.11
N VAL A 59 -16.83 -1.79 -4.18
CA VAL A 59 -16.90 -3.26 -4.25
C VAL A 59 -15.48 -3.79 -4.35
N ALA A 60 -15.04 -4.48 -3.30
CA ALA A 60 -13.68 -5.00 -3.14
C ALA A 60 -13.60 -6.53 -3.26
N THR A 61 -14.64 -7.18 -3.79
CA THR A 61 -14.75 -8.64 -3.82
C THR A 61 -13.57 -9.31 -4.52
N ASN A 62 -13.20 -8.81 -5.70
CA ASN A 62 -12.15 -9.42 -6.51
C ASN A 62 -10.77 -9.20 -5.89
N GLU A 63 -10.51 -7.99 -5.41
CA GLU A 63 -9.28 -7.59 -4.75
C GLU A 63 -9.07 -8.40 -3.46
N ILE A 64 -10.12 -8.57 -2.66
CA ILE A 64 -10.06 -9.38 -1.44
C ILE A 64 -9.75 -10.84 -1.77
N ASN A 65 -10.43 -11.42 -2.77
CA ASN A 65 -10.21 -12.82 -3.17
C ASN A 65 -8.81 -13.04 -3.77
N ALA A 66 -8.27 -12.07 -4.51
CA ALA A 66 -6.96 -12.20 -5.14
C ALA A 66 -5.82 -12.23 -4.12
N TYR A 67 -5.95 -11.49 -3.01
CA TYR A 67 -4.84 -11.27 -2.06
C TYR A 67 -5.00 -11.97 -0.71
N HIS A 68 -6.10 -12.68 -0.46
CA HIS A 68 -6.34 -13.33 0.83
C HIS A 68 -6.80 -14.78 0.71
N SER A 69 -6.30 -15.63 1.60
CA SER A 69 -6.69 -17.04 1.64
C SER A 69 -8.10 -17.24 2.21
N ASP A 70 -8.74 -18.33 1.80
CA ASP A 70 -10.06 -18.75 2.32
C ASP A 70 -10.11 -18.80 3.84
N HIS A 71 -9.01 -19.25 4.47
CA HIS A 71 -8.91 -19.28 5.93
C HIS A 71 -9.05 -17.88 6.55
N MET A 72 -8.44 -16.84 5.97
CA MET A 72 -8.60 -15.46 6.44
C MET A 72 -10.05 -15.00 6.24
N LEU A 73 -10.61 -15.25 5.05
CA LEU A 73 -11.97 -14.85 4.67
C LEU A 73 -13.05 -15.49 5.56
N GLN A 74 -12.84 -16.73 6.00
CA GLN A 74 -13.79 -17.45 6.85
C GLN A 74 -13.67 -17.09 8.33
N ASN A 75 -12.46 -16.77 8.82
CA ASN A 75 -12.21 -16.65 10.27
C ASN A 75 -11.96 -15.23 10.76
N LYS A 76 -11.56 -14.30 9.90
CA LYS A 76 -11.18 -12.92 10.27
C LYS A 76 -12.13 -11.89 9.70
N LEU A 77 -12.43 -11.98 8.41
CA LEU A 77 -13.32 -11.03 7.73
C LEU A 77 -14.71 -10.89 8.41
N PRO A 78 -15.37 -11.97 8.89
CA PRO A 78 -16.70 -11.86 9.50
C PRO A 78 -16.73 -11.03 10.80
N LEU A 79 -15.59 -10.84 11.48
CA LEU A 79 -15.49 -10.01 12.68
C LEU A 79 -15.79 -8.53 12.41
N TYR A 80 -15.68 -8.10 11.15
CA TYR A 80 -15.90 -6.73 10.70
C TYR A 80 -17.23 -6.55 9.96
N TYR A 81 -18.06 -7.60 9.92
CA TYR A 81 -19.37 -7.55 9.28
C TYR A 81 -20.24 -6.48 9.93
N PHE A 82 -20.83 -5.62 9.10
CA PHE A 82 -21.61 -4.48 9.55
C PHE A 82 -23.07 -4.54 9.10
N GLY A 83 -23.35 -5.19 7.96
CA GLY A 83 -24.70 -5.41 7.44
C GLY A 83 -24.68 -5.93 6.02
N ASP A 84 -25.86 -6.02 5.43
CA ASP A 84 -26.05 -6.39 4.03
C ASP A 84 -26.35 -5.15 3.19
N ILE A 85 -26.12 -5.21 1.89
CA ILE A 85 -26.64 -4.22 0.94
C ILE A 85 -28.12 -4.54 0.63
N VAL A 86 -28.92 -3.52 0.32
CA VAL A 86 -30.29 -3.71 -0.19
C VAL A 86 -30.30 -4.55 -1.47
N ASP A 87 -31.33 -5.38 -1.64
CA ASP A 87 -31.38 -6.36 -2.74
C ASP A 87 -31.36 -5.71 -4.13
N GLU A 88 -31.90 -4.49 -4.23
CA GLU A 88 -31.91 -3.66 -5.45
C GLU A 88 -30.49 -3.29 -5.93
N ASP A 89 -29.54 -3.17 -5.00
CA ASP A 89 -28.16 -2.78 -5.29
C ASP A 89 -27.22 -3.99 -5.48
N HIS A 90 -27.70 -5.23 -5.36
CA HIS A 90 -26.84 -6.44 -5.42
C HIS A 90 -26.10 -6.58 -6.75
N ASP A 91 -26.77 -6.28 -7.87
CA ASP A 91 -26.20 -6.40 -9.21
C ASP A 91 -25.67 -5.06 -9.78
N HIS A 92 -25.98 -3.95 -9.10
CA HIS A 92 -25.78 -2.59 -9.63
C HIS A 92 -25.11 -1.63 -8.65
N PHE A 93 -24.39 -2.13 -7.63
CA PHE A 93 -23.65 -1.27 -6.73
C PHE A 93 -22.54 -0.51 -7.47
N HIS A 94 -22.76 0.78 -7.71
CA HIS A 94 -21.77 1.67 -8.28
C HIS A 94 -20.79 2.14 -7.20
N SER A 95 -19.54 1.69 -7.29
CA SER A 95 -18.45 2.11 -6.39
C SER A 95 -18.33 3.64 -6.33
N LEU A 96 -18.06 4.16 -5.14
CA LEU A 96 -17.70 5.57 -4.97
C LEU A 96 -16.32 5.83 -5.58
N ILE A 97 -16.10 7.05 -6.10
CA ILE A 97 -14.78 7.44 -6.60
C ILE A 97 -13.84 7.57 -5.41
N SER A 98 -12.75 6.79 -5.40
CA SER A 98 -11.74 6.92 -4.35
C SER A 98 -10.97 8.23 -4.53
N PRO A 99 -10.37 8.78 -3.48
CA PRO A 99 -9.72 10.07 -3.60
C PRO A 99 -8.45 10.02 -4.46
N ILE A 100 -7.81 8.85 -4.52
CA ILE A 100 -6.68 8.58 -5.43
C ILE A 100 -7.15 8.69 -6.88
N GLU A 101 -8.29 8.07 -7.21
CA GLU A 101 -8.88 8.12 -8.54
C GLU A 101 -9.31 9.55 -8.91
N TYR A 102 -9.86 10.29 -7.94
CA TYR A 102 -10.19 11.70 -8.10
C TYR A 102 -8.95 12.58 -8.37
N TYR A 103 -7.86 12.36 -7.63
CA TYR A 103 -6.59 13.07 -7.82
C TYR A 103 -6.07 12.91 -9.25
N TYR A 104 -5.96 11.68 -9.74
CA TYR A 104 -5.49 11.41 -11.11
C TYR A 104 -6.38 12.04 -12.18
N LYS A 105 -7.69 12.19 -11.91
CA LYS A 105 -8.64 12.80 -12.85
C LYS A 105 -8.51 14.33 -12.92
N ARG A 106 -7.99 14.99 -11.88
CA ARG A 106 -7.95 16.48 -11.79
C ARG A 106 -6.57 17.10 -11.56
N ASN A 107 -5.50 16.34 -11.34
CA ASN A 107 -4.16 16.86 -11.01
C ASN A 107 -4.12 17.83 -9.81
N GLU A 108 -5.08 17.74 -8.89
CA GLU A 108 -5.17 18.61 -7.72
C GLU A 108 -4.77 17.85 -6.45
N PHE A 109 -3.58 18.13 -5.92
CA PHE A 109 -3.13 17.59 -4.64
C PHE A 109 -3.71 18.45 -3.50
N ASN A 110 -4.81 18.01 -2.90
CA ASN A 110 -5.32 18.59 -1.66
C ASN A 110 -4.95 17.69 -0.49
N ASN A 111 -4.42 18.26 0.60
CA ASN A 111 -4.09 17.55 1.85
C ASN A 111 -5.31 16.85 2.51
N HIS A 112 -6.51 17.12 2.00
CA HIS A 112 -7.75 16.50 2.39
C HIS A 112 -8.37 15.86 1.15
N TYR A 113 -8.64 14.57 1.26
CA TYR A 113 -9.01 13.71 0.16
C TYR A 113 -10.51 13.56 0.08
N ILE A 114 -11.03 13.72 -1.14
CA ILE A 114 -12.45 13.78 -1.40
C ILE A 114 -12.92 12.48 -2.06
N LEU A 115 -13.65 11.64 -1.32
CA LEU A 115 -14.55 10.68 -1.97
C LEU A 115 -15.63 11.51 -2.66
N ILE A 116 -15.91 11.26 -3.94
CA ILE A 116 -17.00 11.94 -4.63
C ILE A 116 -18.02 10.90 -5.02
N ASP A 117 -19.22 11.08 -4.50
CA ASP A 117 -20.39 10.49 -5.12
C ASP A 117 -20.83 11.44 -6.25
N GLU A 118 -20.51 11.10 -7.50
CA GLU A 118 -20.89 11.91 -8.67
C GLU A 118 -22.41 12.03 -8.81
N THR A 119 -23.18 11.05 -8.32
CA THR A 119 -24.65 11.08 -8.34
C THR A 119 -25.25 12.04 -7.32
N SER A 120 -24.73 12.09 -6.08
CA SER A 120 -25.23 13.02 -5.05
C SER A 120 -24.46 14.34 -4.96
N LYS A 121 -23.39 14.52 -5.76
CA LYS A 121 -22.46 15.66 -5.69
C LYS A 121 -21.85 15.89 -4.30
N THR A 122 -21.75 14.83 -3.50
CA THR A 122 -21.25 14.92 -2.11
C THR A 122 -19.75 14.63 -2.08
N SER A 123 -19.01 15.50 -1.37
CA SER A 123 -17.56 15.47 -1.24
C SER A 123 -17.17 15.16 0.21
N PHE A 124 -16.34 14.15 0.42
CA PHE A 124 -15.87 13.74 1.74
C PHE A 124 -14.51 14.41 2.03
N LYS A 125 -14.00 14.37 3.26
CA LYS A 125 -12.63 14.82 3.56
C LYS A 125 -11.95 13.83 4.47
N ILE A 126 -11.14 12.94 3.90
CA ILE A 126 -10.23 12.09 4.67
C ILE A 126 -8.86 12.79 4.65
N SER A 127 -8.30 13.13 5.81
CA SER A 127 -6.92 13.63 5.86
C SER A 127 -5.97 12.44 5.73
N ILE A 128 -5.36 12.26 4.57
CA ILE A 128 -4.30 11.25 4.36
C ILE A 128 -2.97 11.91 3.96
N SER A 129 -2.81 13.22 4.17
CA SER A 129 -1.56 13.94 3.84
C SER A 129 -0.35 13.27 4.50
N CYS A 130 -0.50 12.87 5.77
CA CYS A 130 0.55 12.20 6.53
C CYS A 130 0.97 10.82 5.99
N PHE A 131 0.19 10.18 5.11
CA PHE A 131 0.56 8.87 4.55
C PHE A 131 1.47 8.97 3.32
N PHE A 132 1.54 10.15 2.69
CA PHE A 132 2.40 10.38 1.53
C PHE A 132 3.62 11.24 1.87
N ASP A 133 3.62 11.89 3.02
CA ASP A 133 4.76 12.69 3.49
C ASP A 133 5.94 11.79 3.86
N CYS A 134 7.09 12.00 3.20
CA CYS A 134 8.32 11.30 3.54
C CYS A 134 8.90 11.80 4.87
N ASN A 135 9.10 10.90 5.83
CA ASN A 135 9.81 11.22 7.07
C ASN A 135 11.33 11.12 6.88
N TYR A 136 11.97 12.25 6.59
CA TYR A 136 13.42 12.32 6.40
C TYR A 136 14.26 11.88 7.61
N PHE A 137 13.67 11.85 8.81
CA PHE A 137 14.37 11.33 9.99
C PHE A 137 14.68 9.84 9.84
N ASP A 138 13.79 9.07 9.21
CA ASP A 138 13.99 7.64 8.98
C ASP A 138 15.22 7.42 8.07
N TYR A 139 15.38 8.26 7.04
CA TYR A 139 16.56 8.26 6.17
C TYR A 139 17.87 8.66 6.90
N SER A 140 17.77 9.42 7.99
CA SER A 140 18.96 9.69 8.81
C SER A 140 19.44 8.42 9.51
N TRP A 141 18.50 7.58 9.95
CA TRP A 141 18.81 6.28 10.54
C TRP A 141 19.37 5.29 9.52
N GLU A 142 18.85 5.35 8.29
CA GLU A 142 19.40 4.64 7.13
C GLU A 142 20.85 5.04 6.85
N CYS A 143 21.15 6.34 6.77
CA CYS A 143 22.50 6.84 6.57
C CYS A 143 23.48 6.34 7.65
N ILE A 144 23.06 6.37 8.92
CA ILE A 144 23.87 5.83 10.03
C ILE A 144 24.13 4.34 9.83
N ARG A 145 23.11 3.56 9.47
CA ARG A 145 23.26 2.13 9.18
C ARG A 145 24.25 1.89 8.03
N TYR A 146 24.18 2.66 6.95
CA TYR A 146 25.06 2.52 5.80
C TYR A 146 26.51 2.84 6.16
N LEU A 147 26.72 3.92 6.91
CA LEU A 147 28.05 4.31 7.39
C LEU A 147 28.66 3.25 8.32
N LEU A 148 27.86 2.66 9.22
CA LEU A 148 28.32 1.60 10.11
C LEU A 148 28.69 0.33 9.34
N LEU A 149 27.84 -0.12 8.41
CA LEU A 149 28.12 -1.31 7.59
C LEU A 149 29.36 -1.10 6.71
N ALA A 150 29.50 0.08 6.09
CA ALA A 150 30.68 0.44 5.30
C ALA A 150 31.95 0.49 6.17
N PHE A 151 31.85 1.07 7.38
CA PHE A 151 32.94 1.13 8.33
C PHE A 151 33.40 -0.27 8.73
N PHE A 152 32.49 -1.15 9.17
CA PHE A 152 32.86 -2.50 9.58
C PHE A 152 33.41 -3.34 8.42
N ALA A 153 32.81 -3.25 7.23
CA ALA A 153 33.35 -3.90 6.04
C ALA A 153 34.81 -3.47 5.80
N THR A 154 35.07 -2.17 5.77
CA THR A 154 36.41 -1.61 5.49
C THR A 154 37.41 -1.92 6.60
N TYR A 155 36.99 -1.79 7.87
CA TYR A 155 37.83 -2.04 9.04
C TYR A 155 38.29 -3.50 9.10
N VAL A 156 37.36 -4.45 8.92
CA VAL A 156 37.68 -5.88 8.93
C VAL A 156 38.55 -6.25 7.72
N PHE A 157 38.30 -5.65 6.56
CA PHE A 157 39.12 -5.88 5.35
C PHE A 157 40.57 -5.43 5.53
N ILE A 158 40.80 -4.21 6.02
CA ILE A 158 42.15 -3.67 6.20
C ILE A 158 42.92 -4.45 7.28
N GLY A 159 42.23 -4.88 8.33
CA GLY A 159 42.82 -5.69 9.41
C GLY A 159 42.92 -7.20 9.11
N ALA A 160 42.64 -7.64 7.89
CA ALA A 160 42.47 -9.06 7.58
C ALA A 160 43.78 -9.85 7.62
N THR A 161 43.97 -10.65 8.68
CA THR A 161 45.12 -11.58 8.81
C THR A 161 44.82 -13.03 8.42
N SER A 162 43.56 -13.37 8.15
CA SER A 162 43.12 -14.74 7.85
C SER A 162 41.93 -14.73 6.90
N SER A 163 41.70 -15.84 6.18
CA SER A 163 40.64 -15.94 5.17
C SER A 163 39.24 -15.64 5.71
N TRP A 164 38.96 -15.94 6.97
CA TRP A 164 37.64 -15.70 7.56
C TRP A 164 37.31 -14.21 7.69
N HIS A 165 38.31 -13.35 7.93
CA HIS A 165 38.12 -11.90 7.99
C HIS A 165 37.57 -11.35 6.66
N TYR A 166 38.05 -11.87 5.52
CA TYR A 166 37.54 -11.48 4.21
C TYR A 166 36.07 -11.88 4.01
N TYR A 167 35.67 -13.08 4.46
CA TYR A 167 34.26 -13.49 4.41
C TYR A 167 33.37 -12.60 5.29
N LEU A 168 33.84 -12.24 6.49
CA LEU A 168 33.09 -11.34 7.36
C LEU A 168 32.97 -9.92 6.76
N SER A 169 34.05 -9.39 6.20
CA SER A 169 34.03 -8.12 5.47
C SER A 169 33.03 -8.16 4.31
N ALA A 170 33.05 -9.23 3.52
CA ALA A 170 32.14 -9.41 2.40
C ALA A 170 30.68 -9.49 2.87
N ALA A 171 30.40 -10.11 4.02
CA ALA A 171 29.06 -10.16 4.60
C ALA A 171 28.56 -8.75 4.98
N PHE A 172 29.39 -7.91 5.60
CA PHE A 172 29.01 -6.51 5.89
C PHE A 172 28.78 -5.69 4.61
N LEU A 173 29.63 -5.87 3.60
CA LEU A 173 29.49 -5.19 2.31
C LEU A 173 28.22 -5.65 1.56
N GLY A 174 27.92 -6.95 1.57
CA GLY A 174 26.69 -7.50 1.01
C GLY A 174 25.44 -6.97 1.71
N ALA A 175 25.47 -6.88 3.05
CA ALA A 175 24.41 -6.27 3.82
C ALA A 175 24.24 -4.79 3.48
N LEU A 176 25.32 -4.03 3.32
CA LEU A 176 25.27 -2.63 2.89
C LEU A 176 24.55 -2.49 1.54
N TRP A 177 24.96 -3.24 0.52
CA TRP A 177 24.34 -3.18 -0.81
C TRP A 177 22.87 -3.58 -0.78
N HIS A 178 22.52 -4.63 -0.05
CA HIS A 178 21.12 -5.05 0.11
C HIS A 178 20.27 -3.99 0.80
N GLN A 179 20.83 -3.19 1.71
CA GLN A 179 20.09 -2.10 2.34
C GLN A 179 19.93 -0.90 1.40
N LEU A 180 20.97 -0.54 0.64
CA LEU A 180 20.94 0.56 -0.33
C LEU A 180 19.88 0.36 -1.43
N THR A 181 19.55 -0.87 -1.80
CA THR A 181 18.51 -1.14 -2.81
C THR A 181 17.13 -0.63 -2.39
N PHE A 182 16.82 -0.55 -1.08
CA PHE A 182 15.54 0.01 -0.62
C PHE A 182 15.46 1.53 -0.82
N THR A 183 16.55 2.27 -0.60
CA THR A 183 16.58 3.71 -0.93
C THR A 183 16.42 3.93 -2.43
N ALA A 184 17.07 3.11 -3.26
CA ALA A 184 16.92 3.20 -4.71
C ALA A 184 15.48 2.90 -5.17
N HIS A 185 14.84 1.89 -4.55
CA HIS A 185 13.43 1.55 -4.76
C HIS A 185 12.52 2.75 -4.47
N ASP A 186 12.67 3.37 -3.30
CA ASP A 186 11.83 4.49 -2.88
C ASP A 186 12.02 5.72 -3.78
N ALA A 187 13.27 6.01 -4.16
CA ALA A 187 13.57 7.04 -5.16
C ALA A 187 12.92 6.72 -6.53
N GLY A 188 12.93 5.45 -6.93
CA GLY A 188 12.27 5.00 -8.16
C GLY A 188 10.78 5.27 -8.19
N HIS A 189 10.12 5.23 -7.02
CA HIS A 189 8.71 5.55 -6.81
C HIS A 189 8.38 7.04 -6.60
N LEU A 190 9.39 7.93 -6.60
CA LEU A 190 9.22 9.32 -6.23
C LEU A 190 8.76 9.50 -4.76
N ALA A 191 9.14 8.58 -3.89
CA ALA A 191 8.70 8.53 -2.49
C ALA A 191 9.62 9.30 -1.52
N ILE A 192 10.74 9.87 -2.00
CA ILE A 192 11.70 10.58 -1.14
C ILE A 192 11.39 12.07 -1.13
N THR A 193 11.52 12.74 -2.28
CA THR A 193 11.30 14.19 -2.38
C THR A 193 10.06 14.56 -3.18
N HIS A 194 9.43 13.58 -3.84
CA HIS A 194 8.33 13.77 -4.80
C HIS A 194 8.69 14.62 -6.03
N LEU A 195 9.95 15.04 -6.16
CA LEU A 195 10.45 15.78 -7.31
C LEU A 195 11.13 14.82 -8.26
N TYR A 196 10.50 14.60 -9.43
CA TYR A 196 10.96 13.65 -10.45
C TYR A 196 12.47 13.74 -10.72
N ARG A 197 13.01 14.95 -10.86
CA ARG A 197 14.43 15.15 -11.18
C ARG A 197 15.38 14.74 -10.05
N ILE A 198 15.01 15.07 -8.80
CA ILE A 198 15.86 14.79 -7.64
C ILE A 198 15.84 13.29 -7.34
N ASP A 199 14.65 12.69 -7.26
CA ASP A 199 14.50 11.27 -6.96
C ASP A 199 15.07 10.40 -8.09
N SER A 200 14.94 10.82 -9.35
CA SER A 200 15.63 10.12 -10.46
C SER A 200 17.15 10.20 -10.32
N PHE A 201 17.71 11.33 -9.89
CA PHE A 201 19.15 11.45 -9.67
C PHE A 201 19.62 10.56 -8.51
N ILE A 202 18.89 10.54 -7.39
CA ILE A 202 19.16 9.64 -6.25
C ILE A 202 19.12 8.17 -6.71
N GLY A 203 18.07 7.79 -7.43
CA GLY A 203 17.90 6.43 -7.96
C GLY A 203 18.99 6.02 -8.95
N ILE A 204 19.42 6.91 -9.85
CA ILE A 204 20.53 6.66 -10.77
C ILE A 204 21.85 6.52 -10.02
N PHE A 205 22.10 7.38 -9.03
CA PHE A 205 23.33 7.31 -8.24
C PHE A 205 23.42 6.00 -7.44
N ILE A 206 22.36 5.64 -6.71
CA ILE A 206 22.38 4.44 -5.87
C ILE A 206 22.21 3.17 -6.72
N GLY A 207 21.19 3.11 -7.57
CA GLY A 207 20.88 1.94 -8.39
C GLY A 207 21.93 1.67 -9.45
N ASN A 208 22.24 2.66 -10.29
CA ASN A 208 23.12 2.43 -11.44
C ASN A 208 24.60 2.43 -11.03
N LEU A 209 25.07 3.48 -10.34
CA LEU A 209 26.50 3.64 -10.04
C LEU A 209 26.96 2.72 -8.90
N LEU A 210 26.21 2.66 -7.79
CA LEU A 210 26.62 1.83 -6.63
C LEU A 210 26.12 0.39 -6.71
N GLY A 211 24.92 0.16 -7.23
CA GLY A 211 24.25 -1.15 -7.25
C GLY A 211 24.35 -1.92 -8.57
N GLY A 212 24.77 -1.28 -9.66
CA GLY A 212 24.87 -1.92 -10.98
C GLY A 212 23.53 -2.27 -11.66
N ILE A 213 22.40 -1.79 -11.13
CA ILE A 213 21.05 -2.05 -11.68
C ILE A 213 20.50 -0.75 -12.26
N SER A 214 20.10 -0.78 -13.53
CA SER A 214 19.46 0.38 -14.16
C SER A 214 18.12 0.68 -13.51
N ILE A 215 18.00 1.84 -12.86
CA ILE A 215 16.74 2.27 -12.24
C ILE A 215 15.63 2.44 -13.28
N GLY A 216 15.96 2.79 -14.53
CA GLY A 216 14.98 2.89 -15.62
C GLY A 216 14.38 1.53 -16.00
N TRP A 217 15.24 0.51 -16.14
CA TRP A 217 14.80 -0.87 -16.39
C TRP A 217 13.99 -1.41 -15.22
N TRP A 218 14.47 -1.17 -14.00
CA TRP A 218 13.80 -1.59 -12.77
C TRP A 218 12.40 -0.95 -12.68
N LYS A 219 12.28 0.37 -12.89
CA LYS A 219 10.97 1.05 -12.89
C LYS A 219 10.01 0.48 -13.92
N HIS A 220 10.49 0.16 -15.13
CA HIS A 220 9.64 -0.43 -16.15
C HIS A 220 9.07 -1.78 -15.71
N HIS A 221 9.92 -2.70 -15.25
CA HIS A 221 9.49 -4.03 -14.80
C HIS A 221 8.63 -3.95 -13.54
N HIS A 222 9.07 -3.14 -12.57
CA HIS A 222 8.39 -2.97 -11.31
C HIS A 222 6.99 -2.35 -11.48
N ASN A 223 6.83 -1.38 -12.38
CA ASN A 223 5.51 -0.81 -12.67
C ASN A 223 4.55 -1.85 -13.25
N ILE A 224 5.03 -2.74 -14.13
CA ILE A 224 4.22 -3.83 -14.67
C ILE A 224 3.89 -4.84 -13.55
N HIS A 225 4.86 -5.24 -12.73
CA HIS A 225 4.61 -6.06 -11.54
C HIS A 225 3.50 -5.46 -10.66
N ARG A 226 3.54 -4.16 -10.41
CA ARG A 226 2.50 -3.46 -9.61
C ARG A 226 1.12 -3.42 -10.27
N LEU A 227 1.03 -3.59 -11.60
CA LEU A 227 -0.25 -3.70 -12.32
C LEU A 227 -0.83 -5.11 -12.25
N VAL A 228 0.02 -6.14 -12.33
CA VAL A 228 -0.39 -7.56 -12.40
C VAL A 228 0.33 -8.40 -11.36
N THR A 229 0.36 -7.90 -10.12
CA THR A 229 1.08 -8.49 -8.99
C THR A 229 0.63 -9.94 -8.80
N ASN A 230 1.57 -10.90 -8.76
CA ASN A 230 1.30 -12.33 -8.59
C ASN A 230 0.52 -12.99 -9.75
N SER A 231 0.46 -12.38 -10.93
CA SER A 231 -0.03 -13.07 -12.12
C SER A 231 0.99 -14.08 -12.62
N SER A 232 0.61 -15.36 -12.71
CA SER A 232 1.49 -16.42 -13.21
C SER A 232 1.93 -16.22 -14.67
N GLU A 233 1.16 -15.48 -15.47
CA GLU A 233 1.41 -15.31 -16.90
C GLU A 233 1.92 -13.92 -17.28
N HIS A 234 1.66 -12.91 -16.43
CA HIS A 234 1.88 -11.51 -16.80
C HIS A 234 2.79 -10.74 -15.85
N ASP A 235 3.17 -11.31 -14.70
CA ASP A 235 4.10 -10.68 -13.76
C ASP A 235 5.56 -10.81 -14.27
N PRO A 236 6.26 -9.71 -14.61
CA PRO A 236 7.60 -9.76 -15.17
C PRO A 236 8.63 -10.03 -14.07
N GLY A 237 8.82 -11.32 -13.78
CA GLY A 237 9.77 -11.75 -12.76
C GLY A 237 9.59 -13.18 -12.23
N GLN A 238 8.57 -13.91 -12.73
CA GLN A 238 8.50 -15.37 -12.59
C GLN A 238 9.27 -16.08 -13.70
#